data_AF-A0A158EYL6-F1
#
_entry.id   AF-A0A158EYL6-F1
#
_cell.length_a   1.000
_cell.length_b   1.000
_cell.length_c   1.000
_cell.angle_alpha   90.00
_cell.angle_beta   90.00
_cell.angle_gamma   90.00
#
_symmetry.space_group_name_H-M   'P 1'
#
loop_
_entity.id
_entity.type
_entity.pdbx_description
1 polymer ?
#
loop_
_entity_poly.entity_id
_entity_poly.type
_entity_poly.pdbx_seq_one_letter_code
_entity_poly.pdbx_strand_id
1 'polypeptide(L)'
;MRYIATTVMAAATMTSSLVFAQPTAPPTMQSVSPQAGEEVSHMISRPKTPTEYARNLKFIFDHDLLLQDEFYVEANLKDVFNLEEVSIVDSGNKLERDISIAANPPASIFPRIKASEFFGGSVPSAGFVGGKKQSESGLTTAGINFGMNEGGPNFDETRRIFGESFVRLASLPNPHGGPPPATDPHGNESWRYQVFDDKTEKKITLSFNPGGQLKNILIEVNENK
;
A
#
# COMPACT_ATOMS: atom_id res chain seq x y z
N MET A 1 9.24 98.29 -44.98
CA MET A 1 8.75 97.46 -46.12
C MET A 1 7.90 96.35 -45.51
N ARG A 2 6.57 96.49 -45.41
CA ARG A 2 5.51 96.05 -46.34
C ARG A 2 5.66 94.59 -46.84
N TYR A 3 4.75 93.73 -46.37
CA TYR A 3 4.04 92.56 -46.97
C TYR A 3 4.68 91.82 -48.17
N ILE A 4 4.59 90.49 -48.29
CA ILE A 4 3.38 89.72 -48.67
C ILE A 4 3.53 88.22 -48.33
N ALA A 5 2.40 87.60 -48.00
CA ALA A 5 2.17 86.18 -47.77
C ALA A 5 2.10 85.36 -49.07
N THR A 6 2.36 84.04 -49.00
CA THR A 6 1.65 83.09 -49.87
C THR A 6 1.46 81.75 -49.18
N THR A 7 0.17 81.43 -48.99
CA THR A 7 -0.40 80.17 -48.53
C THR A 7 -0.26 79.09 -49.60
N VAL A 8 0.06 77.86 -49.21
CA VAL A 8 -0.45 76.64 -49.88
C VAL A 8 -0.79 75.63 -48.80
N MET A 9 -2.06 75.25 -48.72
CA MET A 9 -2.52 74.09 -47.95
C MET A 9 -2.25 72.81 -48.75
N ALA A 10 -1.79 71.76 -48.08
CA ALA A 10 -1.94 70.39 -48.54
C ALA A 10 -2.38 69.51 -47.35
N ALA A 11 -3.38 68.68 -47.61
CA ALA A 11 -4.21 68.02 -46.63
C ALA A 11 -3.62 66.70 -46.09
N ALA A 12 -3.99 66.44 -44.83
CA ALA A 12 -4.19 65.20 -44.09
C ALA A 12 -3.61 63.86 -44.59
N THR A 13 -3.02 63.11 -43.66
CA THR A 13 -3.51 61.78 -43.27
C THR A 13 -2.90 61.39 -41.92
N MET A 14 -3.74 61.20 -40.90
CA MET A 14 -3.34 60.60 -39.63
C MET A 14 -3.45 59.08 -39.74
N THR A 15 -2.34 58.38 -39.66
CA THR A 15 -2.32 56.93 -39.44
C THR A 15 -2.14 56.68 -37.94
N SER A 16 -3.26 56.51 -37.24
CA SER A 16 -3.27 55.97 -35.88
C SER A 16 -2.92 54.48 -35.95
N SER A 17 -1.75 54.11 -35.43
CA SER A 17 -1.43 52.72 -35.10
C SER A 17 -2.08 52.35 -33.77
N LEU A 18 -3.29 51.80 -33.82
CA LEU A 18 -3.86 51.07 -32.69
C LEU A 18 -3.08 49.76 -32.55
N VAL A 19 -2.18 49.73 -31.57
CA VAL A 19 -1.58 48.51 -31.04
C VAL A 19 -2.70 47.68 -30.42
N PHE A 20 -3.04 46.54 -31.03
CA PHE A 20 -3.91 45.55 -30.40
C PHE A 20 -3.20 44.96 -29.18
N ALA A 21 -3.76 45.20 -28.00
CA ALA A 21 -3.42 44.45 -26.80
C ALA A 21 -3.79 42.97 -27.02
N GLN A 22 -2.82 42.06 -26.89
CA GLN A 22 -3.08 40.63 -26.83
C GLN A 22 -3.82 40.30 -25.52
N PRO A 23 -4.83 39.42 -25.55
CA PRO A 23 -5.44 38.90 -24.34
C PRO A 23 -4.41 38.08 -23.55
N THR A 24 -4.19 38.46 -22.29
CA THR A 24 -3.45 37.67 -21.31
C THR A 24 -4.15 36.33 -21.15
N ALA A 25 -3.44 35.23 -21.44
CA ALA A 25 -3.94 33.88 -21.22
C ALA A 25 -4.33 33.69 -19.74
N PRO A 26 -5.44 32.98 -19.45
CA PRO A 26 -5.82 32.70 -18.07
C PRO A 26 -4.75 31.85 -17.38
N PRO A 27 -4.57 32.00 -16.05
CA PRO A 27 -3.57 31.26 -15.32
C PRO A 27 -3.86 29.77 -15.44
N THR A 28 -2.86 29.03 -15.91
CA THR A 28 -2.87 27.57 -15.94
C THR A 28 -3.05 27.09 -14.51
N MET A 29 -4.27 26.64 -14.17
CA MET A 29 -4.46 25.82 -12.99
C MET A 29 -3.61 24.57 -13.20
N GLN A 30 -2.48 24.48 -12.50
CA GLN A 30 -1.76 23.23 -12.34
C GLN A 30 -2.69 22.28 -11.57
N SER A 31 -3.50 21.55 -12.34
CA SER A 31 -4.06 20.30 -11.90
C SER A 31 -2.88 19.39 -11.61
N VAL A 32 -2.57 19.22 -10.32
CA VAL A 32 -1.62 18.20 -9.87
C VAL A 32 -2.20 16.86 -10.31
N SER A 33 -1.59 16.27 -11.32
CA SER A 33 -1.95 14.97 -11.86
C SER A 33 -1.68 13.90 -10.80
N PRO A 34 -2.52 12.86 -10.65
CA PRO A 34 -2.34 11.79 -9.66
C PRO A 34 -1.24 10.79 -10.07
N GLN A 35 -0.14 11.25 -10.66
CA GLN A 35 0.90 10.41 -11.25
C GLN A 35 1.66 9.55 -10.22
N ALA A 36 1.72 9.96 -8.95
CA ALA A 36 2.40 9.17 -7.91
C ALA A 36 1.58 7.95 -7.45
N GLY A 37 0.24 8.03 -7.54
CA GLY A 37 -0.64 6.92 -7.15
C GLY A 37 -0.55 5.73 -8.10
N GLU A 38 -0.45 5.98 -9.41
CA GLU A 38 -0.31 4.91 -10.42
C GLU A 38 0.96 4.07 -10.21
N GLU A 39 2.03 4.68 -9.66
CA GLU A 39 3.37 4.08 -9.59
C GLU A 39 3.43 2.78 -8.77
N VAL A 40 2.72 2.69 -7.64
CA VAL A 40 2.75 1.49 -6.78
C VAL A 40 2.00 0.31 -7.42
N SER A 41 0.83 0.55 -8.03
CA SER A 41 0.05 -0.50 -8.71
C SER A 41 0.81 -1.13 -9.90
N HIS A 42 1.63 -0.35 -10.61
CA HIS A 42 2.39 -0.87 -11.74
C HIS A 42 3.59 -1.75 -11.35
N MET A 43 4.03 -1.70 -10.09
CA MET A 43 5.15 -2.49 -9.59
C MET A 43 4.76 -3.92 -9.21
N ILE A 44 3.50 -4.14 -8.85
CA ILE A 44 3.02 -5.42 -8.32
C ILE A 44 1.90 -5.96 -9.20
N SER A 45 2.09 -7.17 -9.73
CA SER A 45 1.02 -7.83 -10.48
C SER A 45 -0.11 -8.26 -9.55
N ARG A 46 -1.36 -8.03 -10.00
CA ARG A 46 -2.57 -8.48 -9.32
C ARG A 46 -2.54 -10.01 -9.09
N PRO A 47 -2.58 -10.48 -7.83
CA PRO A 47 -2.38 -11.88 -7.51
C PRO A 47 -3.60 -12.71 -7.90
N LYS A 48 -3.35 -13.96 -8.32
CA LYS A 48 -4.35 -14.97 -8.73
C LYS A 48 -4.27 -16.24 -7.88
N THR A 49 -3.21 -16.39 -7.08
CA THR A 49 -2.98 -17.55 -6.21
C THR A 49 -2.50 -17.11 -4.83
N PRO A 50 -2.68 -17.93 -3.78
CA PRO A 50 -2.13 -17.65 -2.45
C PRO A 50 -0.60 -17.44 -2.45
N THR A 51 0.11 -18.19 -3.28
CA THR A 51 1.56 -18.05 -3.48
C THR A 51 1.92 -16.68 -4.06
N GLU A 52 1.15 -16.15 -5.00
CA GLU A 52 1.35 -14.80 -5.54
C GLU A 52 1.03 -13.72 -4.50
N TYR A 53 0.02 -13.90 -3.64
CA TYR A 53 -0.20 -13.00 -2.50
C TYR A 53 1.01 -12.92 -1.57
N ALA A 54 1.57 -14.08 -1.22
CA ALA A 54 2.76 -14.13 -0.38
C ALA A 54 3.97 -13.42 -1.04
N ARG A 55 4.12 -13.53 -2.37
CA ARG A 55 5.15 -12.78 -3.12
C ARG A 55 4.89 -11.27 -3.10
N ASN A 56 3.65 -10.83 -3.26
CA ASN A 56 3.32 -9.41 -3.20
C ASN A 56 3.63 -8.83 -1.82
N LEU A 57 3.33 -9.57 -0.74
CA LEU A 57 3.69 -9.17 0.63
C LEU A 57 5.21 -9.11 0.84
N LYS A 58 5.98 -10.05 0.27
CA LYS A 58 7.44 -9.98 0.28
C LYS A 58 7.95 -8.75 -0.47
N PHE A 59 7.40 -8.45 -1.63
CA PHE A 59 7.77 -7.28 -2.42
C PHE A 59 7.49 -5.97 -1.64
N ILE A 60 6.31 -5.86 -1.04
CA ILE A 60 5.94 -4.73 -0.17
C ILE A 60 6.96 -4.52 0.96
N PHE A 61 7.39 -5.61 1.59
CA PHE A 61 8.40 -5.59 2.65
C PHE A 61 9.80 -5.20 2.14
N ASP A 62 10.21 -5.72 0.99
CA ASP A 62 11.55 -5.47 0.43
C ASP A 62 11.72 -4.03 -0.09
N HIS A 63 10.63 -3.42 -0.55
CA HIS A 63 10.63 -2.10 -1.19
C HIS A 63 10.05 -0.98 -0.32
N ASP A 64 9.86 -1.24 0.99
CA ASP A 64 9.43 -0.23 1.97
C ASP A 64 8.10 0.46 1.62
N LEU A 65 7.22 -0.25 0.90
CA LEU A 65 5.98 0.35 0.40
C LEU A 65 5.02 0.73 1.53
N LEU A 66 5.10 0.06 2.69
CA LEU A 66 4.30 0.42 3.87
C LEU A 66 4.65 1.80 4.45
N LEU A 67 5.80 2.38 4.09
CA LEU A 67 6.17 3.73 4.50
C LEU A 67 5.65 4.80 3.53
N GLN A 68 5.15 4.41 2.37
CA GLN A 68 4.67 5.30 1.32
C GLN A 68 3.15 5.55 1.47
N ASP A 69 2.72 6.80 1.36
CA ASP A 69 1.29 7.14 1.51
C ASP A 69 0.47 6.62 0.32
N GLU A 70 1.10 6.57 -0.85
CA GLU A 70 0.55 6.09 -2.11
C GLU A 70 0.09 4.63 -1.99
N PHE A 71 0.79 3.82 -1.21
CA PHE A 71 0.39 2.43 -0.95
C PHE A 71 -1.02 2.33 -0.35
N TYR A 72 -1.41 3.28 0.49
CA TYR A 72 -2.70 3.28 1.20
C TYR A 72 -3.86 3.87 0.38
N VAL A 73 -3.63 4.26 -0.87
CA VAL A 73 -4.70 4.70 -1.77
C VAL A 73 -5.57 3.50 -2.15
N GLU A 74 -6.89 3.66 -2.12
CA GLU A 74 -7.86 2.58 -2.38
C GLU A 74 -7.58 1.82 -3.68
N ALA A 75 -7.30 2.54 -4.78
CA ALA A 75 -7.01 1.95 -6.07
C ALA A 75 -5.78 1.02 -6.02
N ASN A 76 -4.73 1.42 -5.30
CA ASN A 76 -3.51 0.65 -5.17
C ASN A 76 -3.73 -0.60 -4.32
N LEU A 77 -4.42 -0.47 -3.18
CA LEU A 77 -4.77 -1.61 -2.35
C LEU A 77 -5.63 -2.63 -3.13
N LYS A 78 -6.59 -2.15 -3.92
CA LYS A 78 -7.42 -3.02 -4.77
C LYS A 78 -6.61 -3.75 -5.83
N ASP A 79 -5.64 -3.09 -6.45
CA ASP A 79 -4.84 -3.74 -7.49
C ASP A 79 -3.81 -4.72 -6.90
N VAL A 80 -3.00 -4.25 -5.95
CA VAL A 80 -1.92 -5.00 -5.28
C VAL A 80 -2.43 -6.29 -4.63
N PHE A 81 -3.64 -6.23 -4.05
CA PHE A 81 -4.26 -7.34 -3.34
C PHE A 81 -5.51 -7.88 -4.02
N ASN A 82 -5.76 -7.58 -5.31
CA ASN A 82 -6.94 -8.09 -6.03
C ASN A 82 -8.27 -7.92 -5.23
N LEU A 83 -8.49 -6.76 -4.61
CA LEU A 83 -9.63 -6.55 -3.72
C LEU A 83 -10.82 -5.97 -4.47
N GLU A 84 -12.01 -6.42 -4.10
CA GLU A 84 -13.27 -5.79 -4.51
C GLU A 84 -13.57 -4.58 -3.61
N GLU A 85 -13.40 -4.78 -2.30
CA GLU A 85 -13.66 -3.80 -1.26
C GLU A 85 -12.49 -3.74 -0.27
N VAL A 86 -12.20 -2.53 0.22
CA VAL A 86 -11.23 -2.26 1.28
C VAL A 86 -11.79 -1.17 2.18
N SER A 87 -11.70 -1.37 3.48
CA SER A 87 -12.01 -0.34 4.47
C SER A 87 -10.74 0.45 4.76
N ILE A 88 -10.81 1.77 4.65
CA ILE A 88 -9.71 2.69 4.95
C ILE A 88 -10.25 3.73 5.92
N VAL A 89 -9.58 3.88 7.05
CA VAL A 89 -9.82 4.95 8.01
C VAL A 89 -8.55 5.77 8.10
N ASP A 90 -8.60 7.02 7.64
CA ASP A 90 -7.50 7.98 7.72
C ASP A 90 -7.90 9.11 8.67
N SER A 91 -7.14 9.27 9.73
CA SER A 91 -7.46 10.19 10.82
C SER A 91 -6.22 10.92 11.31
N GLY A 92 -6.44 12.04 12.00
CA GLY A 92 -5.38 12.89 12.52
C GLY A 92 -5.12 14.13 11.68
N ASN A 93 -3.95 14.73 11.87
CA ASN A 93 -3.47 15.94 11.20
C ASN A 93 -2.09 15.69 10.57
N LYS A 94 -1.38 16.75 10.14
CA LYS A 94 -0.07 16.62 9.49
C LYS A 94 1.07 16.19 10.42
N LEU A 95 0.93 16.41 11.73
CA LEU A 95 1.93 16.09 12.75
C LEU A 95 1.70 14.70 13.34
N GLU A 96 0.43 14.30 13.50
CA GLU A 96 0.05 12.97 13.93
C GLU A 96 -1.04 12.42 12.99
N ARG A 97 -0.74 11.33 12.29
CA ARG A 97 -1.66 10.70 11.32
C ARG A 97 -1.74 9.21 11.58
N ASP A 98 -2.93 8.65 11.44
CA ASP A 98 -3.19 7.23 11.55
C ASP A 98 -4.07 6.78 10.39
N ILE A 99 -3.51 5.89 9.57
CA ILE A 99 -4.19 5.19 8.49
C ILE A 99 -4.35 3.74 8.92
N SER A 100 -5.59 3.26 8.96
CA SER A 100 -5.94 1.87 9.22
C SER A 100 -6.63 1.28 8.00
N ILE A 101 -6.23 0.06 7.62
CA ILE A 101 -6.80 -0.68 6.49
C ILE A 101 -7.29 -2.06 6.93
N ALA A 102 -8.41 -2.49 6.36
CA ALA A 102 -8.91 -3.84 6.53
C ALA A 102 -9.59 -4.33 5.26
N ALA A 103 -9.30 -5.57 4.84
CA ALA A 103 -9.96 -6.17 3.70
C ALA A 103 -9.96 -7.70 3.74
N ASN A 104 -10.84 -8.28 2.92
CA ASN A 104 -10.88 -9.70 2.65
C ASN A 104 -10.50 -9.94 1.18
N PRO A 105 -9.50 -10.77 0.89
CA PRO A 105 -9.22 -11.24 -0.46
C PRO A 105 -10.43 -11.91 -1.14
N PRO A 106 -10.44 -11.99 -2.47
CA PRO A 106 -11.55 -12.56 -3.22
C PRO A 106 -11.62 -14.09 -3.03
N ALA A 107 -12.85 -14.60 -3.04
CA ALA A 107 -13.13 -16.03 -2.87
C ALA A 107 -12.57 -16.92 -3.99
N SER A 108 -12.22 -16.33 -5.14
CA SER A 108 -11.55 -17.00 -6.25
C SER A 108 -10.12 -17.43 -5.92
N ILE A 109 -9.50 -16.83 -4.91
CA ILE A 109 -8.12 -17.11 -4.49
C ILE A 109 -8.12 -17.80 -3.13
N PHE A 110 -8.97 -17.32 -2.22
CA PHE A 110 -9.14 -17.87 -0.88
C PHE A 110 -10.60 -18.31 -0.70
N PRO A 111 -10.92 -19.58 -1.00
CA PRO A 111 -12.29 -20.09 -0.90
C PRO A 111 -12.88 -19.86 0.48
N ARG A 112 -14.14 -19.41 0.54
CA ARG A 112 -14.83 -19.17 1.82
C ARG A 112 -14.95 -20.47 2.61
N ILE A 113 -14.78 -20.39 3.93
CA ILE A 113 -14.98 -21.53 4.82
C ILE A 113 -16.36 -21.48 5.46
N LYS A 114 -16.88 -22.64 5.86
CA LYS A 114 -18.16 -22.75 6.57
C LYS A 114 -18.02 -22.11 7.95
N ALA A 115 -18.89 -21.15 8.27
CA ALA A 115 -18.81 -20.40 9.52
C ALA A 115 -19.21 -21.25 10.73
N SER A 116 -20.23 -22.08 10.56
CA SER A 116 -20.72 -23.02 11.56
C SER A 116 -21.49 -24.15 10.88
N GLU A 117 -21.36 -25.36 11.41
CA GLU A 117 -22.24 -26.47 10.99
C GLU A 117 -23.68 -26.26 11.43
N PHE A 118 -23.89 -25.59 12.57
CA PHE A 118 -25.21 -25.41 13.19
C PHE A 118 -25.99 -24.23 12.61
N PHE A 119 -25.31 -23.11 12.31
CA PHE A 119 -25.97 -21.88 11.89
C PHE A 119 -25.93 -21.63 10.37
N GLY A 120 -25.21 -22.48 9.63
CA GLY A 120 -24.95 -22.26 8.21
C GLY A 120 -24.09 -21.03 7.96
N GLY A 121 -23.99 -20.63 6.69
CA GLY A 121 -23.19 -19.47 6.27
C GLY A 121 -21.72 -19.78 5.99
N SER A 122 -21.05 -18.83 5.36
CA SER A 122 -19.63 -18.91 5.05
C SER A 122 -18.94 -17.59 5.37
N VAL A 123 -17.69 -17.65 5.81
CA VAL A 123 -16.84 -16.49 6.09
C VAL A 123 -15.62 -16.50 5.17
N PRO A 124 -15.01 -15.34 4.89
CA PRO A 124 -13.71 -15.28 4.24
C PRO A 124 -12.71 -16.18 4.96
N SER A 125 -11.94 -16.95 4.21
CA SER A 125 -10.89 -17.81 4.78
C SER A 125 -9.56 -17.10 4.93
N ALA A 126 -9.44 -15.89 4.36
CA ALA A 126 -8.30 -15.02 4.51
C ALA A 126 -8.77 -13.58 4.73
N GLY A 127 -7.91 -12.79 5.35
CA GLY A 127 -8.15 -11.38 5.59
C GLY A 127 -6.87 -10.70 6.03
N PHE A 128 -6.78 -9.39 5.82
CA PHE A 128 -5.72 -8.59 6.43
C PHE A 128 -6.28 -7.39 7.17
N VAL A 129 -5.52 -7.00 8.18
CA VAL A 129 -5.59 -5.69 8.82
C VAL A 129 -4.20 -5.08 8.80
N GLY A 130 -4.12 -3.78 8.73
CA GLY A 130 -2.84 -3.09 8.73
C GLY A 130 -3.02 -1.60 8.84
N GLY A 131 -1.92 -0.87 8.64
CA GLY A 131 -1.95 0.56 8.71
C GLY A 131 -0.58 1.20 8.71
N LYS A 132 -0.59 2.52 8.85
CA LYS A 132 0.56 3.38 9.05
C LYS A 132 0.17 4.47 10.04
N LYS A 133 0.98 4.61 11.07
CA LYS A 133 0.88 5.69 12.06
C LYS A 133 2.14 6.52 12.02
N GLN A 134 1.98 7.84 12.02
CA GLN A 134 3.04 8.81 12.20
C GLN A 134 2.75 9.61 13.47
N SER A 135 3.76 9.71 14.34
CA SER A 135 3.69 10.51 15.57
C SER A 135 4.33 11.88 15.40
N GLU A 136 3.99 12.81 16.30
CA GLU A 136 4.60 14.16 16.34
C GLU A 136 6.13 14.11 16.50
N SER A 137 6.66 13.05 17.11
CA SER A 137 8.10 12.85 17.30
C SER A 137 8.85 12.49 16.01
N GLY A 138 8.14 12.26 14.91
CA GLY A 138 8.71 11.79 13.64
C GLY A 138 8.81 10.27 13.53
N LEU A 139 8.54 9.50 14.60
CA LEU A 139 8.43 8.05 14.54
C LEU A 139 7.23 7.65 13.68
N THR A 140 7.50 6.80 12.69
CA THR A 140 6.51 6.16 11.81
C THR A 140 6.49 4.66 12.10
N THR A 141 5.31 4.10 12.31
CA THR A 141 5.10 2.66 12.46
C THR A 141 4.09 2.19 11.42
N ALA A 142 4.42 1.16 10.65
CA ALA A 142 3.54 0.59 9.66
C ALA A 142 3.53 -0.93 9.75
N GLY A 143 2.45 -1.55 9.33
CA GLY A 143 2.36 -3.00 9.38
C GLY A 143 1.16 -3.58 8.67
N ILE A 144 1.26 -4.88 8.37
CA ILE A 144 0.18 -5.70 7.83
C ILE A 144 0.20 -7.03 8.57
N ASN A 145 -0.96 -7.45 9.05
CA ASN A 145 -1.21 -8.79 9.53
C ASN A 145 -2.16 -9.49 8.56
N PHE A 146 -1.63 -10.41 7.75
CA PHE A 146 -2.38 -11.21 6.81
C PHE A 146 -2.53 -12.64 7.33
N GLY A 147 -3.77 -13.04 7.58
CA GLY A 147 -4.12 -14.39 8.01
C GLY A 147 -4.87 -15.15 6.93
N MET A 148 -4.64 -16.46 6.86
CA MET A 148 -5.37 -17.40 6.01
C MET A 148 -5.55 -18.74 6.74
N ASN A 149 -6.71 -19.37 6.57
CA ASN A 149 -7.01 -20.66 7.20
C ASN A 149 -6.38 -21.83 6.43
N GLU A 150 -6.53 -21.82 5.09
CA GLU A 150 -6.10 -22.88 4.19
C GLU A 150 -5.61 -22.32 2.85
N GLY A 151 -4.90 -23.14 2.08
CA GLY A 151 -4.47 -22.82 0.71
C GLY A 151 -3.17 -22.02 0.61
N GLY A 152 -2.58 -21.63 1.74
CA GLY A 152 -1.27 -20.98 1.75
C GLY A 152 -0.15 -21.88 1.22
N PRO A 153 0.96 -21.29 0.74
CA PRO A 153 2.12 -22.05 0.28
C PRO A 153 2.67 -22.94 1.40
N ASN A 154 3.22 -24.10 1.04
CA ASN A 154 3.90 -24.96 2.01
C ASN A 154 5.23 -24.33 2.49
N PHE A 155 5.88 -24.95 3.46
CA PHE A 155 7.14 -24.45 4.02
C PHE A 155 8.24 -24.22 2.96
N ASP A 156 8.44 -25.17 2.03
CA ASP A 156 9.48 -25.04 1.00
C ASP A 156 9.19 -23.92 0.01
N GLU A 157 7.94 -23.78 -0.42
CA GLU A 157 7.50 -22.67 -1.26
C GLU A 157 7.64 -21.33 -0.55
N THR A 158 7.30 -21.29 0.74
CA THR A 158 7.46 -20.11 1.58
C THR A 158 8.93 -19.72 1.68
N ARG A 159 9.84 -20.68 1.92
CA ARG A 159 11.28 -20.42 1.94
C ARG A 159 11.79 -19.89 0.59
N ARG A 160 11.27 -20.37 -0.54
CA ARG A 160 11.64 -19.83 -1.87
C ARG A 160 11.19 -18.38 -2.06
N ILE A 161 10.06 -17.98 -1.46
CA ILE A 161 9.55 -16.60 -1.54
C ILE A 161 10.35 -15.68 -0.62
N PHE A 162 10.50 -16.08 0.63
CA PHE A 162 10.99 -15.19 1.68
C PHE A 162 12.51 -15.26 1.89
N GLY A 163 13.16 -16.33 1.45
CA GLY A 163 14.59 -16.58 1.64
C GLY A 163 14.90 -17.43 2.88
N GLU A 164 16.20 -17.65 3.13
CA GLU A 164 16.68 -18.59 4.16
C GLU A 164 17.06 -17.91 5.49
N SER A 165 17.06 -16.57 5.55
CA SER A 165 17.54 -15.78 6.70
C SER A 165 16.60 -15.78 7.91
N PHE A 166 15.61 -16.67 7.96
CA PHE A 166 14.63 -16.70 9.03
C PHE A 166 15.14 -17.50 10.23
N VAL A 167 14.85 -16.99 11.42
CA VAL A 167 15.09 -17.67 12.69
C VAL A 167 13.77 -18.24 13.20
N ARG A 168 13.77 -19.52 13.55
CA ARG A 168 12.62 -20.17 14.19
C ARG A 168 12.36 -19.57 15.57
N LEU A 169 11.10 -19.23 15.84
CA LEU A 169 10.63 -18.76 17.14
C LEU A 169 10.21 -19.95 18.01
N ALA A 170 10.56 -19.88 19.30
CA ALA A 170 10.07 -20.84 20.28
C ALA A 170 8.56 -20.64 20.50
N SER A 171 7.82 -21.75 20.53
CA SER A 171 6.40 -21.72 20.86
C SER A 171 6.24 -21.32 22.33
N LEU A 172 5.44 -20.30 22.59
CA LEU A 172 5.06 -19.93 23.95
C LEU A 172 3.95 -20.87 24.46
N PRO A 173 3.95 -21.24 25.75
CA PRO A 173 2.85 -21.98 26.33
C PRO A 173 1.55 -21.16 26.25
N ASN A 174 0.49 -21.76 25.69
CA ASN A 174 -0.82 -21.12 25.58
C ASN A 174 -1.74 -21.61 26.72
N PRO A 175 -2.26 -20.72 27.58
CA PRO A 175 -3.13 -21.11 28.69
C PRO A 175 -4.48 -21.69 28.24
N HIS A 176 -4.87 -21.51 26.97
CA HIS A 176 -6.14 -21.99 26.41
C HIS A 176 -6.01 -23.31 25.63
N GLY A 177 -4.88 -24.01 25.78
CA GLY A 177 -4.53 -25.17 24.96
C GLY A 177 -3.75 -24.76 23.71
N GLY A 178 -2.76 -25.58 23.36
CA GLY A 178 -1.97 -25.37 22.15
C GLY A 178 -2.77 -25.65 20.89
N PRO A 179 -2.21 -25.30 19.71
CA PRO A 179 -2.78 -25.75 18.45
C PRO A 179 -2.85 -27.29 18.40
N PRO A 180 -3.68 -27.87 17.51
CA PRO A 180 -3.64 -29.31 17.24
C PRO A 180 -2.21 -29.79 16.94
N PRO A 181 -1.87 -31.06 17.24
CA PRO A 181 -0.56 -31.61 16.93
C PRO A 181 -0.18 -31.37 15.46
N ALA A 182 1.10 -31.09 15.22
CA ALA A 182 1.61 -30.98 13.86
C ALA A 182 1.41 -32.30 13.10
N THR A 183 0.91 -32.22 11.88
CA THR A 183 0.70 -33.37 10.98
C THR A 183 1.78 -33.47 9.91
N ASP A 184 2.52 -32.38 9.67
CA ASP A 184 3.61 -32.31 8.70
C ASP A 184 4.86 -31.63 9.30
N PRO A 185 6.05 -31.79 8.68
CA PRO A 185 7.23 -31.02 9.02
C PRO A 185 6.94 -29.51 9.02
N HIS A 186 7.51 -28.81 10.00
CA HIS A 186 7.29 -27.37 10.22
C HIS A 186 5.85 -26.98 10.59
N GLY A 187 4.98 -27.95 10.85
CA GLY A 187 3.64 -27.70 11.37
C GLY A 187 3.65 -26.95 12.70
N ASN A 188 2.79 -25.94 12.82
CA ASN A 188 2.69 -25.03 13.98
C ASN A 188 3.95 -24.20 14.29
N GLU A 189 4.95 -24.20 13.42
CA GLU A 189 6.12 -23.36 13.63
C GLU A 189 5.83 -21.90 13.29
N SER A 190 6.62 -21.01 13.90
CA SER A 190 6.69 -19.60 13.53
C SER A 190 8.15 -19.24 13.28
N TRP A 191 8.39 -18.41 12.28
CA TRP A 191 9.72 -18.04 11.80
C TRP A 191 9.77 -16.53 11.61
N ARG A 192 10.89 -15.90 11.96
CA ARG A 192 11.05 -14.44 11.88
C ARG A 192 12.33 -14.05 11.15
N TYR A 193 12.19 -13.09 10.25
CA TYR A 193 13.30 -12.33 9.72
C TYR A 193 13.21 -10.90 10.23
N GLN A 194 14.34 -10.31 10.59
CA GLN A 194 14.42 -8.98 11.17
C GLN A 194 15.68 -8.29 10.64
N VAL A 195 15.52 -7.02 10.25
CA VAL A 195 16.57 -6.15 9.74
C VAL A 195 16.56 -4.88 10.56
N PHE A 196 17.75 -4.43 10.93
CA PHE A 196 17.98 -3.15 11.58
C PHE A 196 18.92 -2.34 10.69
N ASP A 197 18.50 -1.14 10.30
CA ASP A 197 19.38 -0.09 9.84
C ASP A 197 19.38 1.07 10.85
N ASP A 198 20.16 2.12 10.60
CA ASP A 198 20.36 3.23 11.55
C ASP A 198 19.05 3.95 11.94
N LYS A 199 18.01 3.84 11.12
CA LYS A 199 16.73 4.55 11.29
C LYS A 199 15.50 3.65 11.24
N THR A 200 15.63 2.43 10.75
CA THR A 200 14.51 1.56 10.43
C THR A 200 14.70 0.17 11.02
N GLU A 201 13.68 -0.31 11.70
CA GLU A 201 13.53 -1.70 12.08
C GLU A 201 12.43 -2.32 11.22
N LYS A 202 12.77 -3.40 10.50
CA LYS A 202 11.83 -4.16 9.67
C LYS A 202 11.77 -5.58 10.13
N LYS A 203 10.57 -6.11 10.30
CA LYS A 203 10.33 -7.48 10.75
C LYS A 203 9.24 -8.12 9.92
N ILE A 204 9.47 -9.38 9.56
CA ILE A 204 8.46 -10.25 8.99
C ILE A 204 8.40 -11.55 9.79
N THR A 205 7.21 -11.91 10.26
CA THR A 205 6.94 -13.15 10.99
C THR A 205 5.97 -14.01 10.22
N LEU A 206 6.42 -15.23 9.90
CA LEU A 206 5.66 -16.26 9.20
C LEU A 206 5.18 -17.27 10.23
N SER A 207 3.95 -17.74 10.11
CA SER A 207 3.44 -18.84 10.96
C SER A 207 2.77 -19.89 10.11
N PHE A 208 2.90 -21.15 10.51
CA PHE A 208 2.37 -22.30 9.79
C PHE A 208 1.23 -22.98 10.57
N ASN A 209 0.29 -23.58 9.84
CA ASN A 209 -0.76 -24.44 10.40
C ASN A 209 -0.18 -25.84 10.73
N PRO A 210 -0.96 -26.76 11.33
CA PRO A 210 -0.49 -28.12 11.64
C PRO A 210 0.06 -28.89 10.43
N GLY A 211 -0.46 -28.63 9.23
CA GLY A 211 -0.03 -29.23 7.97
C GLY A 211 1.15 -28.53 7.28
N GLY A 212 1.87 -27.65 7.99
CA GLY A 212 3.07 -26.99 7.44
C GLY A 212 2.78 -25.98 6.32
N GLN A 213 1.53 -25.53 6.18
CA GLN A 213 1.16 -24.47 5.23
C GLN A 213 1.15 -23.12 5.92
N LEU A 214 1.56 -22.08 5.19
CA LEU A 214 1.59 -20.71 5.67
C LEU A 214 0.18 -20.26 6.04
N LYS A 215 -0.03 -19.87 7.30
CA LYS A 215 -1.32 -19.39 7.83
C LYS A 215 -1.32 -17.92 8.17
N ASN A 216 -0.14 -17.33 8.44
CA ASN A 216 -0.06 -15.93 8.84
C ASN A 216 1.25 -15.31 8.39
N ILE A 217 1.17 -14.08 7.89
CA ILE A 217 2.30 -13.19 7.61
C ILE A 217 2.05 -11.90 8.37
N LEU A 218 2.95 -11.58 9.32
CA LEU A 218 2.96 -10.30 10.03
C LEU A 218 4.18 -9.50 9.58
N ILE A 219 3.95 -8.34 8.98
CA ILE A 219 4.98 -7.37 8.63
C ILE A 219 4.86 -6.18 9.56
N GLU A 220 5.98 -5.75 10.12
CA GLU A 220 6.11 -4.59 11.00
C GLU A 220 7.32 -3.76 10.55
N VAL A 221 7.14 -2.45 10.42
CA VAL A 221 8.18 -1.48 10.07
C VAL A 221 8.10 -0.32 11.04
N ASN A 222 9.21 -0.01 11.71
CA ASN A 222 9.36 1.18 12.54
C ASN A 222 10.46 2.05 11.93
N GLU A 223 10.18 3.31 11.61
CA GLU A 223 11.13 4.28 11.04
C GLU A 223 11.21 5.52 11.95
N ASN A 224 12.43 5.88 12.37
CA ASN A 224 12.74 7.11 13.08
C ASN A 224 13.36 8.12 12.10
N LYS A 225 12.70 9.26 11.89
CA LYS A 225 13.22 10.31 10.99
C LYS A 225 14.24 11.22 11.67
#